data_AF-A0A1S2MET5-F1
#
_entry.id   AF-A0A1S2MET5-F1
#
_cell.length_a   1.000
_cell.length_b   1.000
_cell.length_c   1.000
_cell.angle_alpha   90.00
_cell.angle_beta   90.00
_cell.angle_gamma   90.00
#
_symmetry.space_group_name_H-M   'P 1'
#
loop_
_entity.id
_entity.type
_entity.pdbx_description
1 polymer ?
#
loop_
_entity_poly.entity_id
_entity_poly.type
_entity_poly.pdbx_seq_one_letter_code
_entity_poly.pdbx_strand_id
1 'polypeptide(L)' 'MGIPRILHYPGSKWSMADWIVSHFPEHQTYLEPFFGSGAFSKQRSQLETVNDIDGGVVNLSCY' A
#
# COMPACT_ATOMS: atom_id res chain seq x y z
N MET A 1 5.09 -12.31 -11.81
CA MET A 1 5.17 -11.00 -12.50
C MET A 1 5.25 -9.96 -11.39
N GLY A 2 6.42 -9.37 -11.16
CA GLY A 2 6.63 -8.47 -10.01
C GLY A 2 6.01 -7.10 -10.28
N ILE A 3 5.28 -6.56 -9.30
CA ILE A 3 4.70 -5.21 -9.38
C ILE A 3 5.87 -4.20 -9.41
N PRO A 4 5.95 -3.31 -10.42
CA PRO A 4 7.02 -2.32 -10.48
C PRO A 4 6.92 -1.34 -9.31
N ARG A 5 8.06 -0.98 -8.72
CA ARG A 5 8.12 0.01 -7.64
C ARG A 5 7.82 1.39 -8.23
N ILE A 6 6.68 1.97 -7.87
CA ILE A 6 6.23 3.27 -8.37
C ILE A 6 6.94 4.42 -7.63
N LEU A 7 7.36 4.22 -6.38
CA LEU A 7 8.02 5.24 -5.56
C LEU A 7 9.22 4.70 -4.77
N HIS A 8 10.37 5.36 -4.89
CA HIS A 8 11.54 5.16 -4.03
C HIS A 8 11.42 6.02 -2.77
N TYR A 9 10.64 5.55 -1.79
CA TYR A 9 10.46 6.22 -0.50
C TYR A 9 11.26 5.51 0.61
N PRO A 10 12.01 6.23 1.47
CA PRO A 10 12.65 5.62 2.63
C PRO A 10 11.66 4.88 3.53
N GLY A 11 12.02 3.69 4.02
CA GLY A 11 11.12 2.87 4.84
C GLY A 11 10.05 2.09 4.06
N SER A 12 10.19 1.99 2.73
CA SER A 12 9.29 1.20 1.89
C SER A 12 9.25 -0.27 2.32
N LYS A 13 8.05 -0.84 2.40
CA LYS A 13 7.83 -2.23 2.85
C LYS A 13 7.96 -3.26 1.72
N TRP A 14 8.56 -2.90 0.58
CA TRP A 14 8.57 -3.74 -0.62
C TRP A 14 9.16 -5.14 -0.39
N SER A 15 10.19 -5.27 0.45
CA SER A 15 10.78 -6.57 0.78
C SER A 15 9.94 -7.42 1.73
N MET A 16 9.02 -6.80 2.47
CA MET A 16 8.15 -7.47 3.46
C MET A 16 6.69 -7.53 3.01
N ALA A 17 6.35 -6.98 1.83
CA ALA A 17 4.96 -6.84 1.38
C ALA A 17 4.25 -8.19 1.35
N ASP A 18 4.86 -9.21 0.75
CA ASP A 18 4.26 -10.55 0.66
C ASP A 18 4.09 -11.20 2.05
N TRP A 19 5.04 -10.99 2.96
CA TRP A 19 4.93 -11.45 4.34
C TRP A 19 3.81 -10.73 5.10
N ILE A 20 3.68 -9.41 4.96
CA ILE A 20 2.60 -8.66 5.61
C ILE A 20 1.23 -9.13 5.09
N VAL A 21 1.11 -9.26 3.77
CA VAL A 21 -0.14 -9.68 3.10
C VAL A 21 -0.53 -11.11 3.48
N SER A 22 0.42 -12.02 3.69
CA SER A 22 0.10 -13.39 4.12
C SER A 22 -0.56 -13.48 5.48
N HIS A 23 -0.48 -12.42 6.29
CA HIS A 23 -1.13 -12.35 7.61
C HIS A 23 -2.49 -11.64 7.56
N PHE A 24 -2.93 -11.19 6.38
CA PHE A 24 -4.23 -10.55 6.26
C PHE A 24 -5.34 -11.62 6.35
N PRO A 25 -6.34 -11.45 7.21
CA PRO A 25 -7.53 -12.27 7.15
C PRO A 25 -8.32 -11.98 5.88
N GLU A 26 -9.35 -12.77 5.59
CA GLU A 26 -10.34 -12.38 4.58
C GLU A 26 -10.98 -11.04 4.98
N HIS A 27 -10.97 -10.07 4.07
CA HIS A 27 -11.44 -8.72 4.34
C HIS A 27 -12.05 -8.09 3.11
N GLN A 28 -13.09 -7.28 3.33
CA GLN A 28 -13.76 -6.51 2.27
C GLN A 28 -13.25 -5.07 2.20
N THR A 29 -12.67 -4.58 3.29
CA THR A 29 -12.18 -3.20 3.44
C THR A 29 -10.75 -3.21 3.91
N TYR A 30 -9.94 -2.32 3.34
CA TYR A 30 -8.56 -2.10 3.72
C TYR A 30 -8.33 -0.64 4.10
N LEU A 31 -7.62 -0.40 5.20
CA LEU A 31 -7.24 0.93 5.68
C LEU A 31 -5.74 0.96 5.92
N GLU A 32 -5.05 1.89 5.26
CA GLU A 32 -3.63 2.16 5.48
C GLU A 32 -3.41 3.63 5.87
N PRO A 33 -3.23 3.92 7.17
CA PRO A 33 -3.00 5.28 7.66
C PRO A 33 -1.64 5.87 7.30
N PHE A 34 -0.63 5.04 6.99
CA PHE A 34 0.76 5.43 6.70
C PHE A 34 1.25 4.79 5.39
N PHE A 35 0.67 5.24 4.28
CA PHE A 35 0.80 4.60 2.97
C PHE A 35 2.23 4.61 2.40
N GLY A 36 2.98 5.70 2.61
CA GLY A 36 4.36 5.88 2.17
C GLY A 36 4.54 5.57 0.69
N SER A 37 5.38 4.58 0.37
CA SER A 37 5.67 4.18 -1.02
C SER A 37 4.59 3.37 -1.72
N GLY A 38 3.46 3.07 -1.06
CA GLY A 38 2.44 2.16 -1.61
C GLY A 38 2.95 0.73 -1.83
N ALA A 39 3.89 0.28 -1.01
CA ALA A 39 4.51 -1.04 -1.13
C ALA A 39 3.61 -2.16 -0.60
N PHE A 40 2.55 -2.48 -1.35
CA PHE A 40 1.60 -3.54 -1.03
C PHE A 40 1.34 -4.44 -2.23
N SER A 41 1.45 -5.76 -2.02
CA SER A 41 1.24 -6.79 -3.04
C SER A 41 0.03 -7.67 -2.70
N LYS A 42 -1.12 -7.06 -2.36
CA LYS A 42 -2.36 -7.79 -2.05
C LYS A 42 -3.36 -7.79 -3.21
N GLN A 43 -4.29 -8.73 -3.20
CA GLN A 43 -5.49 -8.66 -4.03
C GLN A 43 -6.35 -7.46 -3.61
N ARG A 44 -6.87 -6.69 -4.57
CA ARG A 44 -7.73 -5.52 -4.29
C ARG A 44 -8.94 -5.90 -3.42
N SER A 45 -9.24 -5.07 -2.42
CA SER A 45 -10.49 -5.11 -1.65
C SER A 45 -11.61 -4.32 -2.34
N GLN A 46 -12.85 -4.48 -1.87
CA GLN A 46 -13.98 -3.71 -2.39
C GLN A 46 -13.86 -2.22 -2.07
N LEU A 47 -13.31 -1.90 -0.89
CA LEU A 47 -13.01 -0.54 -0.46
C LEU A 47 -11.60 -0.47 0.09
N GLU A 48 -10.83 0.51 -0.38
CA GLU A 48 -9.47 0.78 0.10
C GLU A 48 -9.34 2.26 0.43
N THR A 49 -9.01 2.54 1.69
CA THR A 49 -8.74 3.90 2.17
C THR A 49 -7.25 4.00 2.48
N VAL A 50 -6.56 4.90 1.80
CA VAL A 50 -5.13 5.16 2.01
C VAL A 50 -4.94 6.59 2.48
N ASN A 51 -4.02 6.79 3.41
CA ASN A 51 -3.66 8.10 3.94
C ASN A 51 -2.15 8.19 4.15
N ASP A 52 -1.62 9.40 4.05
CA ASP A 52 -0.28 9.73 4.48
C ASP A 52 -0.25 11.18 5.00
N ILE A 53 0.73 11.51 5.84
CA ILE A 53 0.95 12.91 6.26
C ILE A 53 1.59 13.72 5.12
N ASP A 54 2.34 13.05 4.24
CA ASP A 54 2.90 13.65 3.04
C ASP A 54 1.81 13.85 1.99
N GLY A 55 1.39 15.10 1.80
CA GLY A 55 0.35 15.46 0.84
C GLY A 55 0.70 15.08 -0.62
N GLY A 56 1.97 14.89 -0.95
CA GLY A 56 2.39 14.41 -2.28
C GLY A 56 2.02 12.94 -2.52
N VAL A 57 2.08 12.12 -1.47
CA VAL A 57 1.72 10.69 -1.51
C VAL A 57 0.21 10.51 -1.60
N VAL A 58 -0.55 11.32 -0.87
CA VAL A 58 -2.02 11.32 -0.92
C VAL A 58 -2.52 11.73 -2.31
N ASN A 59 -1.93 12.77 -2.90
CA ASN A 59 -2.37 13.28 -4.20
C ASN A 59 -2.08 12.30 -5.35
N LEU A 60 -0.94 11.58 -5.32
CA LEU A 60 -0.57 10.57 -6.33
C LEU A 60 -1.56 9.39 -6.40
N SER A 61 -2.24 9.07 -5.29
CA SER A 61 -3.15 7.93 -5.19
C SER A 61 -4.58 8.24 -5.67
N CYS A 62 -4.91 9.52 -5.86
CA CYS A 62 -6.22 10.00 -6.33
C CYS A 62 -6.24 10.33 -7.83
N TYR A 63 -5.09 10.23 -8.52
CA TYR A 63 -4.99 10.28 -9.99
C TYR A 63 -4.90 8.87 -10.57
#